data_AF-A0A9N8DJW4-F1
#
_entry.id   AF-A0A9N8DJW4-F1
#
_cell.length_a   1.000
_cell.length_b   1.000
_cell.length_c   1.000
_cell.angle_alpha   90.00
_cell.angle_beta   90.00
_cell.angle_gamma   90.00
#
_symmetry.space_group_name_H-M   'P 1'
#
loop_
_entity.id
_entity.type
_entity.pdbx_description
1 polymer ?
#
loop_
_entity_poly.entity_id
_entity_poly.type
_entity_poly.pdbx_seq_one_letter_code
_entity_poly.pdbx_strand_id
1 'polypeptide(L)'
;MAPSVSSYPTIGGSSLNEVIACIAVIDESAPGPGIVTRATMEGNWTEFRTRFPNRPFCLLQPKRFQSHNLLIPAAFDGIHVRVDRDHGDPALAVDWFQICDLEGMRQQGIGAVSLFLDETDSLSNDVVESMKLFLKRVSGAGMKMRDPIINTHEDWISPFLTDFGLIPSSAPSDAPSAAPTAA
;
A
#
# COMPACT_ATOMS: atom_id res chain seq x y z
N MET A 1 -51.21 -13.65 -8.08
CA MET A 1 -50.19 -12.57 -8.16
C MET A 1 -48.93 -13.09 -7.51
N ALA A 2 -47.89 -13.39 -8.30
CA ALA A 2 -46.57 -13.73 -7.78
C ALA A 2 -45.69 -12.47 -7.84
N PRO A 3 -44.85 -12.19 -6.83
CA PRO A 3 -43.97 -11.03 -6.88
C PRO A 3 -42.83 -11.29 -7.87
N SER A 4 -42.61 -10.34 -8.78
CA SER A 4 -41.45 -10.31 -9.66
C SER A 4 -40.19 -10.16 -8.82
N VAL A 5 -39.31 -11.17 -8.84
CA VAL A 5 -37.95 -11.04 -8.32
C VAL A 5 -37.16 -10.25 -9.36
N SER A 6 -36.97 -8.95 -9.10
CA SER A 6 -36.08 -8.11 -9.87
C SER A 6 -34.64 -8.57 -9.62
N SER A 7 -34.07 -9.29 -10.58
CA SER A 7 -32.66 -9.63 -10.62
C SER A 7 -31.93 -8.52 -11.35
N TYR A 8 -31.59 -7.45 -10.62
CA TYR A 8 -30.53 -6.57 -11.10
C TYR A 8 -29.22 -7.36 -11.11
N PRO A 9 -28.44 -7.33 -12.20
CA PRO A 9 -27.09 -7.86 -12.15
C PRO A 9 -26.31 -7.01 -11.14
N THR A 10 -25.87 -7.62 -10.04
CA THR A 10 -24.81 -7.04 -9.22
C THR A 10 -23.58 -6.98 -10.13
N ILE A 11 -23.27 -5.80 -10.66
CA ILE A 11 -21.98 -5.54 -11.29
C ILE A 11 -20.95 -5.59 -10.16
N GLY A 12 -20.53 -6.79 -9.80
CA GLY A 12 -19.48 -7.05 -8.83
C GLY A 12 -18.14 -6.66 -9.42
N GLY A 13 -17.78 -5.37 -9.32
CA GLY A 13 -16.37 -5.02 -9.41
C GLY A 13 -15.65 -5.71 -8.25
N SER A 14 -14.57 -6.45 -8.53
CA SER A 14 -13.73 -6.97 -7.45
C SER A 14 -13.25 -5.82 -6.57
N SER A 15 -13.19 -6.05 -5.27
CA SER A 15 -12.76 -5.03 -4.31
C SER A 15 -11.26 -4.81 -4.47
N LEU A 16 -10.81 -3.55 -4.62
CA LEU A 16 -9.37 -3.27 -4.64
C LEU A 16 -8.72 -3.67 -3.33
N ASN A 17 -9.47 -3.66 -2.23
CA ASN A 17 -9.03 -4.07 -0.91
C ASN A 17 -8.53 -5.52 -0.85
N GLU A 18 -8.94 -6.38 -1.79
CA GLU A 18 -8.53 -7.78 -1.90
C GLU A 18 -7.28 -7.97 -2.76
N VAL A 19 -6.89 -6.97 -3.56
CA VAL A 19 -5.81 -7.09 -4.55
C VAL A 19 -4.76 -5.96 -4.45
N ILE A 20 -4.65 -5.35 -3.26
CA ILE A 20 -3.68 -4.30 -2.96
C ILE A 20 -2.74 -4.72 -1.84
N ALA A 21 -1.43 -4.51 -2.00
CA ALA A 21 -0.45 -4.62 -0.93
C ALA A 21 -0.18 -3.25 -0.28
N CYS A 22 0.00 -3.22 1.03
CA CYS A 22 0.38 -2.03 1.79
C CYS A 22 1.87 -2.09 2.14
N ILE A 23 2.62 -1.05 1.79
CA ILE A 23 4.05 -0.93 2.09
C ILE A 23 4.26 0.31 2.93
N ALA A 24 4.82 0.17 4.12
CA ALA A 24 5.17 1.29 4.99
C ALA A 24 6.69 1.37 5.13
N VAL A 25 7.25 2.57 4.95
CA VAL A 25 8.67 2.87 5.16
C VAL A 25 8.77 3.96 6.22
N ILE A 26 9.31 3.61 7.37
CA ILE A 26 9.35 4.48 8.55
C ILE A 26 10.50 4.08 9.48
N ASP A 27 11.09 5.04 10.17
CA ASP A 27 12.19 4.82 11.10
C ASP A 27 11.76 4.61 12.57
N GLU A 28 10.70 5.28 13.02
CA GLU A 28 10.21 5.22 14.40
C GLU A 28 8.68 5.28 14.56
N SER A 29 8.22 5.10 15.80
CA SER A 29 6.85 5.41 16.22
C SER A 29 6.95 6.32 17.44
N ALA A 30 6.87 7.64 17.26
CA ALA A 30 7.11 8.60 18.32
C ALA A 30 5.90 8.71 19.22
N PRO A 31 6.11 8.57 20.53
CA PRO A 31 5.17 9.05 21.52
C PRO A 31 5.31 10.59 21.62
N GLY A 32 4.92 11.33 20.58
CA GLY A 32 4.72 12.79 20.61
C GLY A 32 3.30 13.15 21.06
N PRO A 33 2.94 14.44 21.23
CA PRO A 33 1.66 14.88 21.82
C PRO A 33 0.37 14.53 21.03
N GLY A 34 0.44 13.66 20.01
CA GLY A 34 -0.66 12.98 19.30
C GLY A 34 -0.56 11.44 19.39
N ILE A 35 -0.09 10.99 20.55
CA ILE A 35 0.55 9.73 20.93
C ILE A 35 0.11 8.46 20.16
N VAL A 36 0.96 8.03 19.21
CA VAL A 36 1.02 6.64 18.80
C VAL A 36 1.55 5.83 19.99
N THR A 37 0.67 5.06 20.65
CA THR A 37 1.05 4.17 21.76
C THR A 37 1.10 2.72 21.29
N ARG A 38 1.70 1.84 22.11
CA ARG A 38 1.61 0.39 21.87
C ARG A 38 0.15 -0.07 21.77
N ALA A 39 -0.72 0.43 22.64
CA ALA A 39 -2.14 0.10 22.62
C ALA A 39 -2.83 0.62 21.34
N THR A 40 -2.47 1.81 20.87
CA THR A 40 -2.95 2.36 19.60
C THR A 40 -2.57 1.45 18.44
N MET A 41 -1.29 1.05 18.35
CA MET A 41 -0.81 0.19 17.27
C MET A 41 -1.41 -1.21 17.31
N GLU A 42 -1.58 -1.79 18.50
CA GLU A 42 -2.28 -3.07 18.68
C GLU A 42 -3.75 -2.99 18.23
N GLY A 43 -4.44 -1.91 18.60
CA GLY A 43 -5.81 -1.62 18.18
C GLY A 43 -5.93 -1.47 16.67
N ASN A 44 -5.08 -0.62 16.08
CA ASN A 44 -5.06 -0.38 14.63
C ASN A 44 -4.75 -1.65 13.85
N TRP A 45 -3.84 -2.51 14.32
CA TRP A 45 -3.53 -3.76 13.64
C TRP A 45 -4.68 -4.76 13.73
N THR A 46 -5.32 -4.85 14.90
CA THR A 46 -6.53 -5.65 15.07
C THR A 46 -7.63 -5.17 14.13
N GLU A 47 -7.84 -3.87 14.01
CA GLU A 47 -8.81 -3.29 13.08
C GLU A 47 -8.44 -3.59 11.63
N PHE A 48 -7.18 -3.40 11.24
CA PHE A 48 -6.69 -3.68 9.89
C PHE A 48 -7.00 -5.12 9.48
N ARG A 49 -6.70 -6.10 10.34
CA ARG A 49 -6.98 -7.51 10.07
C ARG A 49 -8.47 -7.86 10.16
N THR A 50 -9.25 -7.15 10.97
CA THR A 50 -10.70 -7.32 11.01
C THR A 50 -11.35 -6.86 9.71
N ARG A 51 -10.90 -5.74 9.15
CA ARG A 51 -11.47 -5.13 7.94
C ARG A 51 -10.90 -5.72 6.65
N PHE A 52 -9.62 -6.08 6.67
CA PHE A 52 -8.86 -6.50 5.50
C PHE A 52 -8.01 -7.75 5.82
N PRO A 53 -8.65 -8.89 6.12
CA PRO A 53 -7.97 -10.07 6.69
C PRO A 53 -6.83 -10.61 5.83
N ASN A 54 -6.97 -10.50 4.51
CA ASN A 54 -6.02 -11.03 3.54
C ASN A 54 -5.13 -9.96 2.89
N ARG A 55 -5.23 -8.69 3.31
CA ARG A 55 -4.47 -7.62 2.66
C ARG A 55 -3.00 -7.71 3.08
N PRO A 56 -2.06 -7.90 2.13
CA PRO A 56 -0.65 -8.01 2.46
C PRO A 56 -0.11 -6.71 3.05
N PHE A 57 0.82 -6.84 4.00
CA PHE A 57 1.47 -5.71 4.64
C PHE A 57 2.98 -5.94 4.73
N CYS A 58 3.77 -4.97 4.29
CA CYS A 58 5.22 -4.93 4.43
C CYS A 58 5.63 -3.65 5.16
N LEU A 59 6.37 -3.82 6.26
CA LEU A 59 6.88 -2.75 7.10
C LEU A 59 8.40 -2.73 6.98
N LEU A 60 8.95 -1.64 6.44
CA LEU A 60 10.38 -1.47 6.23
C LEU A 60 10.91 -0.40 7.18
N GLN A 61 11.93 -0.75 7.95
CA GLN A 61 12.58 0.17 8.89
C GLN A 61 14.03 0.47 8.45
N PRO A 62 14.33 1.68 7.96
CA PRO A 62 15.71 2.05 7.63
C PRO A 62 16.65 1.94 8.84
N LYS A 63 17.84 1.35 8.65
CA LYS A 63 18.83 1.03 9.71
C LYS A 63 19.57 2.24 10.29
N ARG A 64 18.91 3.38 10.44
CA ARG A 64 19.43 4.56 11.15
C ARG A 64 19.12 4.52 12.63
N PHE A 65 17.97 3.94 12.98
CA PHE A 65 17.42 3.99 14.34
C PHE A 65 17.36 2.61 14.97
N GLN A 66 17.23 2.60 16.29
CA GLN A 66 17.22 1.35 17.06
C GLN A 66 15.95 0.56 16.74
N SER A 67 16.06 -0.77 16.69
CA SER A 67 14.94 -1.64 16.30
C SER A 67 13.72 -1.54 17.21
N HIS A 68 13.87 -1.00 18.42
CA HIS A 68 12.77 -0.81 19.38
C HIS A 68 12.07 0.55 19.26
N ASN A 69 12.50 1.40 18.34
CA ASN A 69 11.84 2.69 18.10
C ASN A 69 10.51 2.52 17.39
N LEU A 70 10.30 1.39 16.71
CA LEU A 70 9.05 1.07 16.04
C LEU A 70 8.12 0.28 16.98
N LEU A 71 6.89 0.76 17.15
CA LEU A 71 5.88 0.08 17.95
C LEU A 71 5.17 -0.97 17.08
N ILE A 72 5.70 -2.19 17.06
CA ILE A 72 5.14 -3.32 16.30
C ILE A 72 4.26 -4.17 17.22
N PRO A 73 2.97 -4.38 16.90
CA PRO A 73 2.09 -5.25 17.64
C PRO A 73 2.61 -6.69 17.70
N ALA A 74 2.41 -7.38 18.83
CA ALA A 74 2.82 -8.78 18.97
C ALA A 74 2.11 -9.72 17.97
N ALA A 75 0.90 -9.35 17.53
CA ALA A 75 0.12 -10.09 16.54
C ALA A 75 0.43 -9.70 15.08
N PHE A 76 1.46 -8.87 14.84
CA PHE A 76 1.86 -8.50 13.49
C PHE A 76 2.32 -9.74 12.72
N ASP A 77 1.66 -10.03 11.59
CA ASP A 77 1.90 -11.19 10.73
C ASP A 77 2.41 -10.80 9.33
N GLY A 78 2.67 -9.51 9.11
CA GLY A 78 3.22 -8.99 7.86
C GLY A 78 4.72 -9.22 7.74
N ILE A 79 5.29 -8.78 6.62
CA ILE A 79 6.74 -8.74 6.43
C ILE A 79 7.28 -7.55 7.21
N HIS A 80 8.25 -7.76 8.10
CA HIS A 80 8.99 -6.66 8.74
C HIS A 80 10.49 -6.86 8.53
N VAL A 81 11.12 -5.89 7.88
CA VAL A 81 12.54 -5.96 7.54
C VAL A 81 13.23 -4.63 7.82
N ARG A 82 14.41 -4.70 8.44
CA ARG A 82 15.30 -3.55 8.56
C ARG A 82 16.14 -3.42 7.30
N VAL A 83 16.07 -2.27 6.63
CA VAL A 83 16.71 -2.03 5.32
C VAL A 83 17.88 -1.07 5.44
N ASP A 84 18.90 -1.27 4.61
CA ASP A 84 19.99 -0.30 4.49
C ASP A 84 19.49 1.00 3.85
N ARG A 85 20.27 2.07 4.03
CA ARG A 85 20.00 3.39 3.48
C ARG A 85 20.84 3.61 2.24
N ASP A 86 20.28 4.31 1.26
CA ASP A 86 21.00 4.64 0.03
C ASP A 86 21.67 6.00 0.07
N HIS A 87 21.23 6.93 0.94
CA HIS A 87 21.81 8.27 1.06
C HIS A 87 21.87 9.06 -0.26
N GLY A 88 20.98 8.76 -1.21
CA GLY A 88 21.02 9.34 -2.54
C GLY A 88 22.03 8.69 -3.51
N ASP A 89 22.68 7.60 -3.12
CA ASP A 89 23.57 6.81 -3.97
C ASP A 89 22.82 5.63 -4.62
N PRO A 90 22.62 5.63 -5.96
CA PRO A 90 21.92 4.54 -6.65
C PRO A 90 22.58 3.17 -6.48
N ALA A 91 23.89 3.12 -6.20
CA ALA A 91 24.61 1.87 -5.97
C ALA A 91 24.24 1.21 -4.62
N LEU A 92 23.67 1.98 -3.71
CA LEU A 92 23.23 1.53 -2.39
C LEU A 92 21.71 1.30 -2.32
N ALA A 93 20.99 1.50 -3.43
CA ALA A 93 19.54 1.33 -3.49
C ALA A 93 19.14 -0.10 -3.08
N VAL A 94 18.20 -0.18 -2.14
CA VAL A 94 17.66 -1.44 -1.63
C VAL A 94 16.38 -1.79 -2.39
N ASP A 95 16.29 -3.05 -2.82
CA ASP A 95 15.15 -3.52 -3.60
C ASP A 95 13.94 -3.89 -2.72
N TRP A 96 13.13 -2.89 -2.39
CA TRP A 96 11.91 -3.08 -1.58
C TRP A 96 10.88 -3.97 -2.28
N PHE A 97 10.84 -3.97 -3.60
CA PHE A 97 9.91 -4.81 -4.36
C PHE A 97 10.24 -6.29 -4.15
N GLN A 98 11.53 -6.64 -4.17
CA GLN A 98 12.01 -7.98 -3.84
C GLN A 98 11.82 -8.31 -2.35
N ILE A 99 12.21 -7.41 -1.44
CA ILE A 99 12.13 -7.65 0.01
C ILE A 99 10.69 -7.91 0.46
N CYS A 100 9.73 -7.17 -0.08
CA CYS A 100 8.32 -7.33 0.24
C CYS A 100 7.61 -8.43 -0.58
N ASP A 101 8.36 -9.25 -1.34
CA ASP A 101 7.84 -10.32 -2.21
C ASP A 101 6.68 -9.88 -3.12
N LEU A 102 6.79 -8.67 -3.70
CA LEU A 102 5.72 -8.15 -4.54
C LEU A 102 5.54 -8.95 -5.83
N GLU A 103 6.59 -9.63 -6.32
CA GLU A 103 6.48 -10.55 -7.44
C GLU A 103 5.66 -11.80 -7.09
N GLY A 104 5.90 -12.41 -5.92
CA GLY A 104 5.10 -13.53 -5.43
C GLY A 104 3.64 -13.12 -5.20
N MET A 105 3.41 -11.98 -4.56
CA MET A 105 2.07 -11.41 -4.35
C MET A 105 1.35 -11.15 -5.68
N ARG A 106 2.07 -10.63 -6.69
CA ARG A 106 1.52 -10.40 -8.03
C ARG A 106 1.07 -11.70 -8.69
N GLN A 107 1.85 -12.77 -8.56
CA GLN A 107 1.49 -14.10 -9.07
C GLN A 107 0.26 -14.68 -8.35
N GLN A 108 -0.04 -14.21 -7.14
CA GLN A 108 -1.24 -14.55 -6.37
C GLN A 108 -2.44 -13.62 -6.65
N GLY A 109 -2.30 -12.67 -7.57
CA GLY A 109 -3.39 -11.78 -8.01
C GLY A 109 -3.39 -10.39 -7.40
N ILE A 110 -2.38 -10.03 -6.60
CA ILE A 110 -2.20 -8.63 -6.15
C ILE A 110 -1.80 -7.77 -7.35
N GLY A 111 -2.65 -6.81 -7.70
CA GLY A 111 -2.46 -5.95 -8.87
C GLY A 111 -2.08 -4.51 -8.53
N ALA A 112 -2.08 -4.14 -7.25
CA ALA A 112 -1.86 -2.78 -6.81
C ALA A 112 -1.01 -2.70 -5.54
N VAL A 113 -0.42 -1.54 -5.32
CA VAL A 113 0.37 -1.22 -4.13
C VAL A 113 -0.01 0.17 -3.61
N SER A 114 -0.14 0.31 -2.30
CA SER A 114 -0.17 1.61 -1.62
C SER A 114 1.10 1.75 -0.78
N LEU A 115 1.74 2.91 -0.86
CA LEU A 115 2.99 3.23 -0.17
C LEU A 115 2.73 4.31 0.87
N PHE A 116 3.22 4.07 2.08
CA PHE A 116 3.42 5.06 3.11
C PHE A 116 4.92 5.30 3.26
N LEU A 117 5.33 6.56 3.18
CA LEU A 117 6.69 7.00 3.50
C LEU A 117 6.59 8.10 4.54
N ASP A 118 7.25 7.91 5.66
CA ASP A 118 7.35 8.95 6.69
C ASP A 118 8.16 10.14 6.14
N GLU A 119 7.56 11.32 6.12
CA GLU A 119 8.13 12.54 5.56
C GLU A 119 8.84 13.39 6.63
N THR A 120 9.69 12.78 7.43
CA THR A 120 10.72 13.58 8.12
C THR A 120 11.80 13.94 7.11
N ASP A 121 12.24 15.21 7.08
CA ASP A 121 13.31 15.72 6.19
C ASP A 121 14.58 14.85 6.17
N SER A 122 14.73 14.02 7.21
CA SER A 122 15.86 13.15 7.41
C SER A 122 15.69 11.75 6.83
N LEU A 123 14.46 11.26 6.63
CA LEU A 123 14.20 9.94 6.03
C LEU A 123 14.25 10.01 4.50
N SER A 124 13.65 11.06 3.91
CA SER A 124 13.49 11.16 2.46
C SER A 124 14.80 11.10 1.68
N ASN A 125 15.88 11.73 2.17
CA ASN A 125 17.20 11.65 1.54
C ASN A 125 17.90 10.31 1.76
N ASP A 126 17.59 9.62 2.85
CA ASP A 126 18.23 8.37 3.24
C ASP A 126 17.74 7.18 2.38
N VAL A 127 16.60 7.31 1.71
CA VAL A 127 15.94 6.22 0.96
C VAL A 127 15.49 6.58 -0.46
N VAL A 128 15.95 7.73 -0.99
CA VAL A 128 15.44 8.29 -2.26
C VAL A 128 15.71 7.36 -3.45
N GLU A 129 16.86 6.69 -3.52
CA GLU A 129 17.18 5.81 -4.65
C GLU A 129 16.46 4.47 -4.55
N SER A 130 16.27 3.96 -3.33
CA SER A 130 15.46 2.77 -3.05
C SER A 130 13.99 3.00 -3.43
N MET A 131 13.45 4.18 -3.12
CA MET A 131 12.09 4.58 -3.53
C MET A 131 11.98 4.66 -5.06
N LYS A 132 12.96 5.26 -5.75
CA LYS A 132 12.99 5.31 -7.24
C LYS A 132 13.02 3.90 -7.83
N LEU A 133 13.88 3.02 -7.30
CA LEU A 133 13.97 1.63 -7.72
C LEU A 133 12.64 0.90 -7.50
N PHE A 134 12.03 1.06 -6.33
CA PHE A 134 10.74 0.47 -5.99
C PHE A 134 9.65 0.89 -6.99
N LEU A 135 9.45 2.19 -7.23
CA LEU A 135 8.45 2.70 -8.16
C LEU A 135 8.68 2.17 -9.59
N LYS A 136 9.94 2.10 -10.02
CA LYS A 136 10.33 1.52 -11.32
C LYS A 136 9.96 0.04 -11.40
N ARG A 137 10.19 -0.74 -10.35
CA ARG A 137 9.87 -2.17 -10.33
C ARG A 137 8.37 -2.43 -10.27
N VAL A 138 7.61 -1.69 -9.47
CA VAL A 138 6.14 -1.77 -9.42
C VAL A 138 5.55 -1.50 -10.81
N SER A 139 5.96 -0.39 -11.45
CA SER A 139 5.52 -0.05 -12.80
C SER A 139 5.95 -1.08 -13.84
N GLY A 140 7.21 -1.54 -13.79
CA GLY A 140 7.74 -2.55 -14.71
C GLY A 140 7.05 -3.92 -14.59
N ALA A 141 6.50 -4.23 -13.41
CA ALA A 141 5.70 -5.43 -13.17
C ALA A 141 4.21 -5.27 -13.57
N GLY A 142 3.80 -4.08 -14.07
CA GLY A 142 2.42 -3.80 -14.45
C GLY A 142 1.47 -3.62 -13.26
N MET A 143 1.98 -3.47 -12.05
CA MET A 143 1.19 -3.19 -10.86
C MET A 143 0.86 -1.70 -10.78
N LYS A 144 -0.32 -1.37 -10.22
CA LYS A 144 -0.77 0.02 -10.08
C LYS A 144 -0.33 0.59 -8.73
N MET A 145 0.35 1.73 -8.74
CA MET A 145 0.46 2.56 -7.55
C MET A 145 -0.89 3.21 -7.26
N ARG A 146 -1.38 3.06 -6.04
CA ARG A 146 -2.37 4.00 -5.48
C ARG A 146 -1.65 5.16 -4.84
N ASP A 147 -2.36 6.29 -4.73
CA ASP A 147 -1.77 7.54 -4.28
C ASP A 147 -0.99 7.30 -2.97
N PRO A 148 0.31 7.65 -2.94
CA PRO A 148 1.12 7.43 -1.76
C PRO A 148 0.52 8.25 -0.61
N ILE A 149 0.41 7.62 0.55
CA ILE A 149 -0.04 8.30 1.75
C ILE A 149 1.20 8.84 2.42
N ILE A 150 1.36 10.14 2.31
CA ILE A 150 2.51 10.85 2.85
C ILE A 150 2.00 11.65 4.06
N ASN A 151 2.57 11.40 5.23
CA ASN A 151 2.29 12.20 6.41
C ASN A 151 3.52 12.27 7.32
N THR A 152 3.46 13.16 8.31
CA THR A 152 4.48 13.36 9.35
C THR A 152 4.08 12.73 10.69
N HIS A 153 3.06 11.87 10.69
CA HIS A 153 2.61 11.18 11.89
C HIS A 153 3.27 9.82 11.85
N GLU A 154 4.07 9.50 12.85
CA GLU A 154 4.86 8.26 12.93
C GLU A 154 3.98 7.01 13.22
N ASP A 155 2.87 6.93 12.48
CA ASP A 155 1.79 5.96 12.49
C ASP A 155 1.77 5.28 11.12
N TRP A 156 2.51 4.19 11.04
CA TRP A 156 2.70 3.45 9.81
C TRP A 156 1.48 2.64 9.38
N ILE A 157 0.41 2.59 10.18
CA ILE A 157 -0.74 1.70 9.92
C ILE A 157 -2.06 2.44 9.67
N SER A 158 -2.35 3.52 10.39
CA SER A 158 -3.61 4.26 10.21
C SER A 158 -3.86 4.71 8.76
N PRO A 159 -2.84 5.13 7.98
CA PRO A 159 -2.97 5.33 6.53
C PRO A 159 -3.66 4.17 5.78
N PHE A 160 -3.44 2.93 6.22
CA PHE A 160 -3.94 1.74 5.54
C PHE A 160 -5.26 1.20 6.10
N LEU A 161 -5.85 1.87 7.10
CA LEU A 161 -7.24 1.61 7.53
C LEU A 161 -8.27 2.19 6.54
N THR A 162 -7.83 2.67 5.39
CA THR A 162 -8.68 3.14 4.30
C THR A 162 -9.26 1.97 3.48
N ASP A 163 -10.52 2.14 3.06
CA ASP A 163 -11.14 1.35 2.01
C ASP A 163 -10.77 1.96 0.65
N PHE A 164 -10.05 1.20 -0.19
CA PHE A 164 -9.58 1.64 -1.50
C PHE A 164 -10.66 1.53 -2.61
N GLY A 165 -11.88 1.11 -2.25
CA GLY A 165 -13.02 0.99 -3.14
C GLY A 165 -12.95 -0.19 -4.11
N LEU A 166 -13.71 -0.08 -5.21
CA LEU A 166 -13.79 -1.10 -6.26
C LEU A 166 -12.70 -0.91 -7.31
N ILE A 167 -12.30 -2.02 -7.94
CA ILE A 167 -11.54 -1.94 -9.20
C ILE A 167 -12.48 -1.35 -10.26
N PRO A 168 -12.13 -0.23 -10.92
CA PRO A 168 -12.95 0.28 -12.00
C PRO A 168 -13.04 -0.77 -13.10
N SER A 169 -14.26 -1.25 -13.39
CA SER A 169 -14.51 -2.07 -14.56
C SER A 169 -14.06 -1.27 -15.78
N SER A 170 -13.14 -1.82 -16.56
CA SER A 170 -12.76 -1.24 -17.84
C SER A 170 -14.01 -1.24 -18.72
N ALA A 171 -14.75 -0.12 -18.74
CA ALA A 171 -15.83 0.07 -19.70
C ALA A 171 -15.22 -0.08 -21.11
N PRO A 172 -15.89 -0.80 -22.04
CA PRO A 172 -15.46 -0.79 -23.43
C PRO A 172 -15.46 0.67 -23.90
N SER A 173 -14.33 1.10 -24.45
CA SER A 173 -14.21 2.39 -25.13
C SER A 173 -15.30 2.43 -26.21
N ASP A 174 -16.33 3.25 -26.01
CA ASP A 174 -17.29 3.56 -27.06
C ASP A 174 -16.50 4.11 -28.25
N ALA A 175 -16.40 3.30 -29.30
CA ALA A 175 -15.87 3.70 -30.58
C ALA A 175 -16.74 4.87 -31.11
N PRO A 176 -16.14 5.87 -31.77
CA PRO A 176 -16.89 7.00 -32.29
C PRO A 176 -17.96 6.50 -33.27
N SER A 177 -19.23 6.76 -32.93
CA SER A 177 -20.38 6.52 -33.80
C SER A 177 -20.15 7.27 -35.12
N ALA A 178 -20.04 6.52 -36.21
CA ALA A 178 -19.92 7.07 -37.55
C ALA A 178 -21.12 7.99 -37.84
N ALA A 179 -20.82 9.23 -38.22
CA ALA A 179 -21.82 10.17 -38.70
C ALA A 179 -22.51 9.62 -39.96
N PRO A 180 -23.85 9.72 -40.09
CA PRO A 180 -24.51 9.38 -41.34
C PRO A 180 -24.24 10.47 -42.38
N THR A 181 -23.64 10.07 -43.49
CA THR A 181 -23.57 10.85 -44.73
C THR A 181 -24.99 11.08 -45.25
N ALA A 182 -25.44 12.33 -45.32
CA ALA A 182 -26.55 12.74 -46.20
C ALA A 182 -26.60 14.27 -46.37
N ALA A 183 -26.11 14.76 -47.51
CA ALA A 183 -26.78 15.66 -48.47
C ALA A 183 -25.81 15.99 -49.60
#